data_AF-A0A1I3FIC0-F1
#
_entry.id   AF-A0A1I3FIC0-F1
#
_cell.length_a   1.000
_cell.length_b   1.000
_cell.length_c   1.000
_cell.angle_alpha   90.00
_cell.angle_beta   90.00
_cell.angle_gamma   90.00
#
_symmetry.space_group_name_H-M   'P 1'
#
loop_
_entity.id
_entity.type
_entity.pdbx_description
1 polymer ?
#
loop_
_entity_poly.entity_id
_entity_poly.type
_entity_poly.pdbx_seq_one_letter_code
_entity_poly.pdbx_strand_id
1 'polypeptide(L)'
;MKMKHILLAMLAVLIAAGGSIGYSYQAERTPEYALAQIMDGVKAHDYDTVKRYADVDGLIATTYDESTKLLADDIENLHKTYPQDWFFCHDTAFMQQYIAERRSDDIVFIQRTLELYMDPAITPISRMDGQAKWIADEMTKFADSYDVRVESVQTNGTQAVAVVGITGRDTAYGRLVPQLTLKVDLQQQEDGHWQAVHIANITEAFYPVVKGIEDYWTMQGWQ
;
A
#
# COMPACT_ATOMS: atom_id res chain seq x y z
N MET A 1 -42.96 -22.56 -36.71
CA MET A 1 -42.42 -22.81 -35.35
C MET A 1 -40.92 -22.49 -35.20
N LYS A 2 -40.02 -22.82 -36.15
CA LYS A 2 -38.57 -22.58 -36.02
C LYS A 2 -38.13 -21.13 -35.72
N MET A 3 -38.74 -20.13 -36.37
CA MET A 3 -38.34 -18.72 -36.23
C MET A 3 -38.61 -18.13 -34.83
N LYS A 4 -39.72 -18.53 -34.19
CA LYS A 4 -40.06 -18.15 -32.81
C LYS A 4 -39.03 -18.66 -31.80
N HIS A 5 -38.51 -19.87 -32.01
CA HIS A 5 -37.51 -20.48 -31.12
C HIS A 5 -36.13 -19.83 -31.30
N ILE A 6 -35.78 -19.43 -32.53
CA ILE A 6 -34.54 -18.68 -32.83
C ILE A 6 -34.58 -17.30 -32.17
N LEU A 7 -35.69 -16.57 -32.29
CA LEU A 7 -35.87 -15.26 -31.65
C LEU A 7 -35.82 -15.34 -30.12
N LEU A 8 -36.44 -16.38 -29.53
CA LEU A 8 -36.37 -16.62 -28.08
C LEU A 8 -34.95 -16.97 -27.61
N ALA A 9 -34.19 -17.75 -28.40
CA ALA A 9 -32.81 -18.06 -28.10
C ALA A 9 -31.91 -16.81 -28.18
N MET A 10 -32.10 -15.96 -29.19
CA MET A 10 -31.38 -14.67 -29.30
C MET A 10 -31.70 -13.73 -28.13
N LEU A 11 -32.97 -13.64 -27.72
CA LEU A 11 -33.38 -12.85 -26.57
C LEU A 11 -32.76 -13.36 -25.27
N ALA A 12 -32.69 -14.68 -25.08
CA ALA A 12 -32.03 -15.28 -23.93
C ALA A 12 -30.53 -14.96 -23.87
N VAL A 13 -29.84 -14.98 -25.02
CA VAL A 13 -28.43 -14.57 -25.12
C VAL A 13 -28.24 -13.09 -24.81
N LEU A 14 -29.12 -12.22 -25.33
CA LEU A 14 -29.07 -10.77 -25.05
C LEU A 14 -29.33 -10.45 -23.57
N ILE A 15 -30.26 -11.14 -22.93
CA ILE A 15 -30.53 -10.98 -21.49
C ILE A 15 -29.37 -11.53 -20.66
N ALA A 16 -28.81 -12.68 -21.02
CA ALA A 16 -27.64 -13.24 -20.33
C ALA A 16 -26.42 -12.35 -20.48
N ALA A 17 -26.15 -11.83 -21.69
CA ALA A 17 -25.07 -10.88 -21.96
C ALA A 17 -25.30 -9.54 -21.23
N GLY A 18 -26.50 -8.96 -21.33
CA GLY A 18 -26.83 -7.71 -20.65
C GLY A 18 -26.82 -7.82 -19.12
N GLY A 19 -27.30 -8.95 -18.58
CA GLY A 19 -27.29 -9.24 -17.15
C GLY A 19 -25.88 -9.49 -16.61
N SER A 20 -25.03 -10.22 -17.35
CA SER A 20 -23.63 -10.42 -16.98
C SER A 20 -22.81 -9.13 -17.08
N ILE A 21 -22.98 -8.34 -18.14
CA ILE A 21 -22.32 -7.04 -18.32
C ILE A 21 -22.79 -6.04 -17.25
N GLY A 22 -24.09 -5.96 -16.96
CA GLY A 22 -24.61 -5.07 -15.92
C GLY A 22 -24.16 -5.48 -14.52
N TYR A 23 -24.10 -6.78 -14.24
CA TYR A 23 -23.61 -7.30 -12.96
C TYR A 23 -22.11 -7.07 -12.79
N SER A 24 -21.29 -7.35 -13.81
CA SER A 24 -19.85 -7.08 -13.75
C SER A 24 -19.56 -5.59 -13.64
N TYR A 25 -20.30 -4.76 -14.38
CA TYR A 25 -20.18 -3.30 -14.33
C TYR A 25 -20.51 -2.73 -12.94
N GLN A 26 -21.51 -3.28 -12.25
CA GLN A 26 -21.85 -2.84 -10.89
C GLN A 26 -20.86 -3.40 -9.85
N ALA A 27 -20.37 -4.63 -10.04
CA ALA A 27 -19.38 -5.24 -9.17
C ALA A 27 -18.03 -4.50 -9.23
N GLU A 28 -17.64 -4.00 -10.41
CA GLU A 28 -16.43 -3.18 -10.60
C GLU A 28 -16.47 -1.81 -9.88
N ARG A 29 -17.64 -1.41 -9.38
CA ARG A 29 -17.91 -0.09 -8.78
C ARG A 29 -18.09 -0.14 -7.26
N THR A 30 -17.50 -1.13 -6.61
CA THR A 30 -17.47 -1.23 -5.15
C THR A 30 -16.06 -0.99 -4.60
N PRO A 31 -15.93 -0.45 -3.38
CA PRO A 31 -14.63 -0.30 -2.73
C PRO A 31 -13.96 -1.66 -2.46
N GLU A 32 -14.72 -2.71 -2.17
CA GLU A 32 -14.20 -4.07 -2.01
C GLU A 32 -13.54 -4.59 -3.29
N TYR A 33 -14.14 -4.29 -4.45
CA TYR A 33 -13.56 -4.66 -5.74
C TYR A 33 -12.23 -3.95 -5.97
N ALA A 34 -12.16 -2.64 -5.70
CA ALA A 34 -10.92 -1.88 -5.81
C ALA A 34 -9.81 -2.46 -4.92
N LEU A 35 -10.11 -2.79 -3.66
CA LEU A 35 -9.14 -3.44 -2.76
C LEU A 35 -8.68 -4.80 -3.27
N ALA A 36 -9.60 -5.62 -3.82
CA ALA A 36 -9.25 -6.89 -4.43
C ALA A 36 -8.32 -6.70 -5.64
N GLN A 37 -8.62 -5.73 -6.51
CA GLN A 37 -7.77 -5.41 -7.66
C GLN A 37 -6.38 -4.89 -7.25
N ILE A 38 -6.27 -4.08 -6.18
CA ILE A 38 -4.97 -3.70 -5.62
C ILE A 38 -4.20 -4.95 -5.18
N MET A 39 -4.83 -5.83 -4.38
CA MET A 39 -4.18 -7.04 -3.87
C MET A 39 -3.74 -7.97 -5.00
N ASP A 40 -4.58 -8.19 -6.00
CA ASP A 40 -4.29 -9.06 -7.14
C ASP A 40 -3.24 -8.43 -8.06
N GLY A 41 -3.31 -7.11 -8.29
CA GLY A 41 -2.33 -6.37 -9.07
C GLY A 41 -0.93 -6.41 -8.44
N VAL A 42 -0.83 -6.21 -7.12
CA VAL A 42 0.45 -6.36 -6.40
C VAL A 42 1.01 -7.78 -6.53
N LYS A 43 0.19 -8.82 -6.34
CA LYS A 43 0.63 -10.22 -6.48
C LYS A 43 1.06 -10.57 -7.90
N ALA A 44 0.38 -10.01 -8.89
CA ALA A 44 0.63 -10.26 -10.30
C ALA A 44 1.71 -9.34 -10.89
N HIS A 45 2.28 -8.43 -10.09
CA HIS A 45 3.22 -7.41 -10.59
C HIS A 45 2.59 -6.52 -11.69
N ASP A 46 1.27 -6.32 -11.65
CA ASP A 46 0.51 -5.48 -12.59
C ASP A 46 0.34 -4.07 -11.99
N TYR A 47 1.34 -3.22 -12.25
CA TYR A 47 1.37 -1.88 -11.68
C TYR A 47 0.29 -0.96 -12.25
N ASP A 48 -0.14 -1.18 -13.50
CA ASP A 48 -1.19 -0.37 -14.11
C ASP A 48 -2.53 -0.62 -13.44
N THR A 49 -2.85 -1.88 -13.11
CA THR A 49 -4.03 -2.21 -12.29
C THR A 49 -3.92 -1.60 -10.89
N VAL A 50 -2.75 -1.64 -10.24
CA VAL A 50 -2.58 -1.02 -8.92
C VAL A 50 -2.82 0.49 -9.00
N LYS A 51 -2.21 1.21 -9.97
CA LYS A 51 -2.42 2.66 -10.15
C LYS A 51 -3.85 3.01 -10.56
N ARG A 52 -4.58 2.09 -11.18
CA ARG A 52 -6.00 2.29 -11.48
C ARG A 52 -6.84 2.34 -10.21
N TYR A 53 -6.53 1.52 -9.21
CA TYR A 53 -7.35 1.38 -8.00
C TYR A 53 -6.71 1.98 -6.73
N ALA A 54 -5.53 2.59 -6.84
CA ALA A 54 -4.88 3.33 -5.77
C ALA A 54 -4.22 4.59 -6.32
N ASP A 55 -4.41 5.72 -5.64
CA ASP A 55 -3.62 6.94 -5.85
C ASP A 55 -2.24 6.74 -5.23
N VAL A 56 -1.38 5.97 -5.92
CA VAL A 56 -0.08 5.55 -5.40
C VAL A 56 0.81 6.75 -5.08
N ASP A 57 0.84 7.76 -5.95
CA ASP A 57 1.67 8.95 -5.75
C ASP A 57 1.17 9.78 -4.55
N GLY A 58 -0.15 9.96 -4.44
CA GLY A 58 -0.77 10.61 -3.29
C GLY A 58 -0.53 9.86 -1.99
N LEU A 59 -0.68 8.53 -2.00
CA LEU A 59 -0.41 7.66 -0.85
C LEU A 59 1.05 7.75 -0.38
N ILE A 60 2.01 7.70 -1.30
CA ILE A 60 3.44 7.83 -0.97
C ILE A 60 3.71 9.19 -0.33
N ALA A 61 3.24 10.28 -0.97
CA ALA A 61 3.51 11.63 -0.51
C ALA A 61 2.89 11.90 0.87
N THR A 62 1.61 11.55 1.04
CA THR A 62 0.87 11.77 2.31
C THR A 62 1.41 10.90 3.44
N THR A 63 1.64 9.61 3.18
CA THR A 63 2.23 8.70 4.18
C THR A 63 3.62 9.14 4.60
N TYR A 64 4.46 9.58 3.66
CA TYR A 64 5.78 10.13 3.96
C TYR A 64 5.66 11.38 4.84
N ASP A 65 4.85 12.36 4.43
CA ASP A 65 4.71 13.62 5.15
C ASP A 65 4.18 13.43 6.57
N GLU A 66 3.16 12.59 6.76
CA GLU A 66 2.57 12.34 8.08
C GLU A 66 3.50 11.54 8.99
N SER A 67 4.10 10.47 8.49
CA SER A 67 4.99 9.63 9.29
C SER A 67 6.29 10.35 9.66
N THR A 68 6.86 11.15 8.75
CA THR A 68 8.09 11.91 9.03
C THR A 68 7.82 13.12 9.92
N LYS A 69 6.63 13.74 9.84
CA LYS A 69 6.20 14.72 10.82
C LYS A 69 6.13 14.12 12.22
N LEU A 70 5.48 12.97 12.38
CA LEU A 70 5.42 12.26 13.66
C LEU A 70 6.82 11.88 14.17
N LEU A 71 7.69 11.38 13.28
CA LEU A 71 9.08 11.08 13.60
C LEU A 71 9.82 12.28 14.19
N ALA A 72 9.68 13.46 13.59
CA ALA A 72 10.33 14.67 14.09
C ALA A 72 9.74 15.16 15.41
N ASP A 73 8.40 15.13 15.52
CA ASP A 73 7.68 15.56 16.71
C ASP A 73 7.98 14.64 17.92
N ASP A 74 8.19 13.34 17.69
CA ASP A 74 8.43 12.32 18.73
C ASP A 74 9.91 11.94 18.90
N ILE A 75 10.84 12.62 18.24
CA ILE A 75 12.28 12.24 18.22
C ILE A 75 12.89 12.07 19.61
N GLU A 76 12.52 12.93 20.58
CA GLU A 76 13.02 12.82 21.95
C GLU A 76 12.55 11.53 22.66
N ASN A 77 11.34 11.06 22.35
CA ASN A 77 10.79 9.83 22.91
C ASN A 77 11.41 8.60 22.24
N LEU A 78 11.63 8.68 20.93
CA LEU A 78 12.35 7.66 20.17
C LEU A 78 13.79 7.51 20.67
N HIS A 79 14.49 8.61 20.93
CA HIS A 79 15.83 8.58 21.52
C HIS A 79 15.88 7.89 22.89
N LYS A 80 14.89 8.18 23.76
CA LYS A 80 14.80 7.53 25.07
C LYS A 80 14.55 6.02 24.95
N THR A 81 13.81 5.61 23.93
CA THR A 81 13.44 4.21 23.70
C THR A 81 14.56 3.42 23.02
N TYR A 82 15.27 4.05 22.08
CA TYR A 82 16.34 3.46 21.28
C TYR A 82 17.61 4.34 21.35
N PRO A 83 18.24 4.48 22.53
CA PRO A 83 19.39 5.38 22.71
C PRO A 83 20.64 4.96 21.93
N GLN A 84 20.70 3.71 21.48
CA GLN A 84 21.78 3.18 20.65
C GLN A 84 21.67 3.63 19.18
N ASP A 85 20.47 3.98 18.71
CA ASP A 85 20.32 4.45 17.34
C ASP A 85 20.71 5.93 17.24
N TRP A 86 21.82 6.15 16.55
CA TRP A 86 22.36 7.47 16.30
C TRP A 86 21.37 8.38 15.55
N PHE A 87 20.50 7.83 14.69
CA PHE A 87 19.52 8.62 13.96
C PHE A 87 18.55 9.36 14.89
N PHE A 88 18.23 8.78 16.05
CA PHE A 88 17.37 9.43 17.04
C PHE A 88 18.10 10.40 17.98
N CYS A 89 19.42 10.56 17.89
CA CYS A 89 20.18 11.48 18.75
C CYS A 89 19.98 12.97 18.40
N HIS A 90 19.17 13.29 17.41
CA HIS A 90 18.93 14.65 16.94
C HIS A 90 17.72 15.30 17.62
N ASP A 91 17.69 16.64 17.65
CA ASP A 91 16.54 17.39 18.14
C ASP A 91 15.45 17.57 17.06
N THR A 92 14.25 17.96 17.50
CA THR A 92 13.09 18.15 16.61
C THR A 92 13.36 19.18 15.50
N ALA A 93 14.07 20.27 15.78
CA ALA A 93 14.32 21.31 14.79
C ALA A 93 15.25 20.82 13.68
N PHE A 94 16.31 20.10 14.05
CA PHE A 94 17.19 19.42 13.10
C PHE A 94 16.40 18.42 12.26
N MET A 95 15.59 17.56 12.88
CA MET A 95 14.82 16.55 12.15
C MET A 95 13.85 17.17 11.15
N GLN A 96 13.12 18.22 11.54
CA GLN A 96 12.22 18.94 10.64
C GLN A 96 12.96 19.52 9.43
N GLN A 97 14.13 20.12 9.63
CA GLN A 97 14.95 20.64 8.54
C GLN A 97 15.48 19.52 7.64
N TYR A 98 16.05 18.47 8.24
CA TYR A 98 16.61 17.32 7.53
C TYR A 98 15.57 16.63 6.63
N ILE A 99 14.35 16.42 7.15
CA ILE A 99 13.23 15.84 6.39
C ILE A 99 12.83 16.78 5.25
N ALA A 100 12.69 18.09 5.51
CA ALA A 100 12.29 19.05 4.49
C ALA A 100 13.29 19.11 3.32
N GLU A 101 14.60 19.07 3.60
CA GLU A 101 15.65 19.08 2.58
C GLU A 101 15.67 17.80 1.74
N ARG A 102 15.29 16.66 2.32
CA ARG A 102 15.35 15.34 1.67
C ARG A 102 14.06 14.88 1.01
N ARG A 103 12.91 15.46 1.37
CA ARG A 103 11.58 15.01 0.95
C ARG A 103 11.48 14.66 -0.53
N SER A 104 11.99 15.54 -1.40
CA SER A 104 11.93 15.32 -2.85
C SER A 104 12.71 14.08 -3.27
N ASP A 105 13.94 13.92 -2.79
CA ASP A 105 14.80 12.79 -3.13
C ASP A 105 14.26 11.48 -2.53
N ASP A 106 13.72 11.53 -1.32
CA ASP A 106 13.14 10.36 -0.66
C ASP A 106 11.86 9.88 -1.36
N ILE A 107 10.97 10.77 -1.79
CA ILE A 107 9.78 10.40 -2.57
C ILE A 107 10.18 9.75 -3.89
N VAL A 108 11.16 10.32 -4.61
CA VAL A 108 11.68 9.73 -5.86
C VAL A 108 12.26 8.34 -5.59
N PHE A 109 13.00 8.19 -4.48
CA PHE A 109 13.57 6.90 -4.09
C PHE A 109 12.50 5.85 -3.78
N ILE A 110 11.43 6.22 -3.06
CA ILE A 110 10.30 5.32 -2.74
C ILE A 110 9.57 4.93 -4.02
N GLN A 111 9.28 5.88 -4.91
CA GLN A 111 8.64 5.61 -6.20
C GLN A 111 9.49 4.66 -7.05
N ARG A 112 10.82 4.87 -7.11
CA ARG A 112 11.73 4.01 -7.87
C ARG A 112 11.82 2.60 -7.27
N THR A 113 11.78 2.50 -5.94
CA THR A 113 11.73 1.21 -5.24
C THR A 113 10.47 0.45 -5.61
N LEU A 114 9.31 1.11 -5.57
CA LEU A 114 8.04 0.48 -5.93
C LEU A 114 8.00 0.07 -7.40
N GLU A 115 8.53 0.89 -8.30
CA GLU A 115 8.65 0.55 -9.72
C GLU A 115 9.49 -0.71 -9.94
N LEU A 116 10.66 -0.82 -9.30
CA LEU A 116 11.54 -1.99 -9.39
C LEU A 116 10.95 -3.24 -8.72
N TYR A 117 10.15 -3.05 -7.66
CA TYR A 117 9.39 -4.15 -7.05
C TYR A 117 8.29 -4.64 -7.99
N MET A 118 7.55 -3.72 -8.62
CA MET A 118 6.44 -4.06 -9.51
C MET A 118 6.91 -4.57 -10.87
N ASP A 119 8.08 -4.16 -11.38
CA ASP A 119 8.65 -4.69 -12.62
C ASP A 119 10.09 -5.20 -12.38
N PRO A 120 10.26 -6.50 -12.04
CA PRO A 120 11.56 -7.08 -11.78
C PRO A 120 12.44 -7.20 -13.05
N ALA A 121 11.90 -6.95 -14.24
CA ALA A 121 12.68 -6.98 -15.49
C ALA A 121 13.49 -5.69 -15.71
N ILE A 122 13.16 -4.60 -15.00
CA ILE A 122 13.92 -3.35 -15.07
C ILE A 122 15.35 -3.59 -14.57
N THR A 123 16.33 -3.26 -15.42
CA THR A 123 17.74 -3.36 -15.07
C THR A 123 18.19 -2.11 -14.29
N PRO A 124 18.74 -2.23 -13.08
CA PRO A 124 19.24 -1.09 -12.31
C PRO A 124 20.55 -0.57 -12.93
N ILE A 125 20.58 0.70 -13.32
CA ILE A 125 21.73 1.29 -14.04
C ILE A 125 22.49 2.34 -13.24
N SER A 126 21.91 2.86 -12.16
CA SER A 126 22.51 3.88 -11.30
C SER A 126 22.77 3.37 -9.88
N ARG A 127 23.55 4.12 -9.08
CA ARG A 127 23.74 3.82 -7.65
C ARG A 127 22.40 3.84 -6.90
N MET A 128 21.57 4.85 -7.19
CA MET A 128 20.23 4.97 -6.61
C MET A 128 19.37 3.77 -6.98
N ASP A 129 19.41 3.33 -8.25
CA ASP A 129 18.68 2.14 -8.69
C ASP A 129 19.18 0.88 -7.98
N GLY A 130 20.48 0.74 -7.76
CA GLY A 130 21.03 -0.38 -7.00
C GLY A 130 20.50 -0.43 -5.56
N GLN A 131 20.41 0.73 -4.90
CA GLN A 131 19.83 0.85 -3.55
C GLN A 131 18.32 0.59 -3.54
N ALA A 132 17.59 1.16 -4.49
CA ALA A 132 16.14 0.97 -4.63
C ALA A 132 15.82 -0.50 -4.97
N LYS A 133 16.64 -1.15 -5.80
CA LYS A 133 16.51 -2.57 -6.12
C LYS A 133 16.74 -3.45 -4.90
N TRP A 134 17.72 -3.11 -4.07
CA TRP A 134 17.95 -3.84 -2.82
C TRP A 134 16.74 -3.75 -1.88
N ILE A 135 16.14 -2.56 -1.72
CA ILE A 135 14.90 -2.41 -0.95
C ILE A 135 13.74 -3.17 -1.59
N ALA A 136 13.60 -3.13 -2.92
CA ALA A 136 12.57 -3.89 -3.63
C ALA A 136 12.70 -5.40 -3.39
N ASP A 137 13.93 -5.94 -3.33
CA ASP A 137 14.17 -7.34 -2.99
C ASP A 137 13.82 -7.66 -1.53
N GLU A 138 14.05 -6.72 -0.61
CA GLU A 138 13.57 -6.86 0.78
C GLU A 138 12.04 -6.85 0.85
N MET A 139 11.37 -6.00 0.05
CA MET A 139 9.90 -5.96 -0.01
C MET A 139 9.30 -7.30 -0.42
N THR A 140 9.94 -8.07 -1.31
CA THR A 140 9.49 -9.44 -1.64
C THR A 140 9.49 -10.36 -0.41
N LYS A 141 10.52 -10.27 0.45
CA LYS A 141 10.59 -11.07 1.68
C LYS A 141 9.51 -10.66 2.69
N PHE A 142 9.21 -9.37 2.78
CA PHE A 142 8.06 -8.89 3.55
C PHE A 142 6.74 -9.42 2.95
N ALA A 143 6.52 -9.31 1.65
CA ALA A 143 5.31 -9.81 1.01
C ALA A 143 5.07 -11.32 1.27
N ASP A 144 6.14 -12.13 1.21
CA ASP A 144 6.08 -13.58 1.47
C ASP A 144 5.84 -13.94 2.94
N SER A 145 6.11 -13.00 3.85
CA SER A 145 6.10 -13.24 5.30
C SER A 145 4.84 -12.75 5.99
N TYR A 146 3.90 -12.14 5.26
CA TYR A 146 2.71 -11.53 5.83
C TYR A 146 1.45 -11.97 5.08
N ASP A 147 0.37 -12.11 5.84
CA ASP A 147 -0.98 -12.31 5.33
C ASP A 147 -1.78 -11.01 5.49
N VAL A 148 -2.46 -10.61 4.42
CA VAL A 148 -3.26 -9.37 4.37
C VAL A 148 -4.72 -9.74 4.13
N ARG A 149 -5.61 -9.13 4.92
CA ARG A 149 -7.06 -9.34 4.83
C ARG A 149 -7.82 -8.05 5.01
N VAL A 150 -8.79 -7.80 4.13
CA VAL A 150 -9.82 -6.79 4.35
C VAL A 150 -10.80 -7.33 5.41
N GLU A 151 -10.87 -6.67 6.55
CA GLU A 151 -11.73 -7.07 7.68
C GLU A 151 -13.12 -6.49 7.56
N SER A 152 -13.21 -5.20 7.18
CA SER A 152 -14.48 -4.52 6.96
C SER A 152 -14.30 -3.37 5.97
N VAL A 153 -15.39 -3.01 5.30
CA VAL A 153 -15.47 -1.80 4.47
C VAL A 153 -16.77 -1.09 4.82
N GLN A 154 -16.68 0.20 5.10
CA GLN A 154 -17.83 1.05 5.42
C GLN A 154 -17.93 2.13 4.36
N THR A 155 -19.04 2.15 3.62
CA THR A 155 -19.25 3.11 2.54
C THR A 155 -20.22 4.20 2.98
N ASN A 156 -19.91 5.45 2.67
CA ASN A 156 -20.76 6.62 2.85
C ASN A 156 -20.75 7.48 1.58
N GLY A 157 -21.76 7.27 0.72
CA GLY A 157 -21.84 7.96 -0.57
C GLY A 157 -20.65 7.59 -1.48
N THR A 158 -19.85 8.60 -1.83
CA THR A 158 -18.65 8.47 -2.69
C THR A 158 -17.35 8.30 -1.91
N GLN A 159 -17.45 8.06 -0.60
CA GLN A 159 -16.31 7.80 0.29
C GLN A 159 -16.49 6.43 0.96
N ALA A 160 -15.39 5.77 1.27
CA ALA A 160 -15.39 4.55 2.05
C ALA A 160 -14.16 4.46 2.94
N VAL A 161 -14.26 3.72 4.04
CA VAL A 161 -13.13 3.39 4.92
C VAL A 161 -13.04 1.88 5.01
N ALA A 162 -11.88 1.34 4.67
CA ALA A 162 -11.56 -0.07 4.81
C ALA A 162 -10.65 -0.31 6.01
N VAL A 163 -10.93 -1.36 6.78
CA VAL A 163 -10.03 -1.87 7.82
C VAL A 163 -9.30 -3.07 7.25
N VAL A 164 -7.98 -2.99 7.18
CA VAL A 164 -7.09 -4.02 6.64
C VAL A 164 -6.22 -4.57 7.77
N GLY A 165 -6.40 -5.85 8.06
CA GLY A 165 -5.57 -6.60 8.99
C GLY A 165 -4.36 -7.19 8.28
N ILE A 166 -3.18 -6.99 8.85
CA ILE A 166 -1.90 -7.52 8.39
C ILE A 166 -1.34 -8.39 9.52
N THR A 167 -1.10 -9.67 9.23
CA THR A 167 -0.60 -10.64 10.21
C THR A 167 0.70 -11.24 9.72
N GLY A 168 1.74 -11.14 10.53
CA GLY A 168 3.02 -11.78 10.26
C GLY A 168 2.94 -13.30 10.43
N ARG A 169 3.50 -14.03 9.48
CA ARG A 169 3.72 -15.48 9.59
C ARG A 169 4.88 -15.77 10.54
N ASP A 170 5.01 -17.02 10.96
CA ASP A 170 6.11 -17.46 11.81
C ASP A 170 7.45 -17.57 11.04
N THR A 171 7.96 -16.43 10.60
CA THR A 171 9.18 -16.23 9.82
C THR A 171 9.99 -15.10 10.45
N ALA A 172 11.27 -14.97 10.08
CA ALA A 172 12.10 -13.88 10.60
C ALA A 172 11.50 -12.49 10.32
N TYR A 173 11.01 -12.27 9.10
CA TYR A 173 10.39 -11.01 8.69
C TYR A 173 8.98 -10.82 9.28
N GLY A 174 8.17 -11.89 9.33
CA GLY A 174 6.81 -11.83 9.89
C GLY A 174 6.78 -11.53 11.39
N ARG A 175 7.83 -11.86 12.13
CA ARG A 175 7.95 -11.52 13.55
C ARG A 175 8.33 -10.07 13.84
N LEU A 176 8.74 -9.28 12.83
CA LEU A 176 9.14 -7.87 13.00
C LEU A 176 7.93 -7.01 13.40
N VAL A 177 6.80 -7.20 12.73
CA VAL A 177 5.52 -6.55 13.05
C VAL A 177 4.42 -7.61 13.10
N PRO A 178 4.32 -8.42 14.18
CA PRO A 178 3.47 -9.61 14.20
C PRO A 178 2.00 -9.36 13.84
N GLN A 179 1.48 -8.18 14.21
CA GLN A 179 0.18 -7.69 13.79
C GLN A 179 0.20 -6.19 13.54
N LEU A 180 -0.50 -5.76 12.50
CA LEU A 180 -0.75 -4.37 12.17
C LEU A 180 -2.17 -4.23 11.61
N THR A 181 -2.84 -3.13 11.93
CA THR A 181 -4.13 -2.78 11.34
C THR A 181 -3.99 -1.44 10.63
N LEU A 182 -4.39 -1.38 9.37
CA LEU A 182 -4.46 -0.14 8.59
C LEU A 182 -5.91 0.23 8.34
N LYS A 183 -6.23 1.52 8.45
CA LYS A 183 -7.47 2.12 7.99
C LYS A 183 -7.17 2.85 6.70
N VAL A 184 -7.78 2.41 5.61
CA VAL A 184 -7.54 2.97 4.27
C VAL A 184 -8.80 3.70 3.83
N ASP A 185 -8.65 5.00 3.56
CA ASP A 185 -9.72 5.79 2.97
C ASP A 185 -9.76 5.55 1.46
N LEU A 186 -10.97 5.36 0.93
CA LEU A 186 -11.24 5.21 -0.49
C LEU A 186 -12.20 6.28 -0.97
N GLN A 187 -12.02 6.68 -2.23
CA GLN A 187 -12.86 7.65 -2.90
C GLN A 187 -13.31 7.13 -4.27
N GLN A 188 -14.60 7.32 -4.58
CA GLN A 188 -15.15 7.03 -5.89
C GLN A 188 -14.74 8.12 -6.89
N GLN A 189 -14.24 7.67 -8.04
CA GLN A 189 -13.84 8.51 -9.17
C GLN A 189 -15.02 8.79 -10.10
N GLU A 190 -14.84 9.73 -11.04
CA GLU A 190 -15.92 10.21 -11.93
C GLU A 190 -16.54 9.11 -12.81
N ASP A 191 -15.77 8.10 -13.21
CA ASP A 191 -16.24 6.95 -14.00
C ASP A 191 -16.90 5.84 -13.14
N GLY A 192 -16.93 6.04 -11.81
CA GLY A 192 -17.54 5.17 -10.82
C GLY A 192 -16.61 4.13 -10.19
N HIS A 193 -15.34 3.99 -10.64
CA HIS A 193 -14.40 3.11 -9.93
C HIS A 193 -13.96 3.73 -8.60
N TRP A 194 -13.40 2.92 -7.71
CA TRP A 194 -12.92 3.37 -6.40
C TRP A 194 -11.39 3.37 -6.37
N GLN A 195 -10.81 4.33 -5.67
CA GLN A 195 -9.38 4.37 -5.40
C GLN A 195 -9.09 4.44 -3.91
N ALA A 196 -8.07 3.71 -3.44
CA ALA A 196 -7.44 3.97 -2.15
C ALA A 196 -6.63 5.28 -2.25
N VAL A 197 -6.87 6.22 -1.34
CA VAL A 197 -6.31 7.59 -1.45
C VAL A 197 -5.53 8.02 -0.21
N HIS A 198 -5.76 7.39 0.94
CA HIS A 198 -5.13 7.81 2.19
C HIS A 198 -5.09 6.68 3.24
N ILE A 199 -4.08 6.68 4.12
CA ILE A 199 -4.01 5.79 5.29
C ILE A 199 -4.38 6.62 6.53
N ALA A 200 -5.56 6.40 7.08
CA ALA A 200 -6.15 7.27 8.10
C ALA A 200 -5.56 7.11 9.51
N ASN A 201 -4.77 6.08 9.77
CA ASN A 201 -4.31 5.72 11.11
C ASN A 201 -2.78 5.59 11.21
N ILE A 202 -2.04 6.48 10.51
CA ILE A 202 -0.58 6.53 10.56
C ILE A 202 -0.07 6.68 11.99
N THR A 203 -0.71 7.52 12.81
CA THR A 203 -0.34 7.72 14.23
C THR A 203 -0.39 6.42 15.03
N GLU A 204 -1.42 5.60 14.86
CA GLU A 204 -1.53 4.30 15.55
C GLU A 204 -0.54 3.27 15.01
N ALA A 205 -0.25 3.31 13.69
CA ALA A 205 0.70 2.39 13.05
C ALA A 205 2.16 2.75 13.32
N PHE A 206 2.46 4.00 13.70
CA PHE A 206 3.81 4.56 13.75
C PHE A 206 4.77 3.76 14.65
N TYR A 207 4.47 3.66 15.95
CA TYR A 207 5.36 2.99 16.91
C TYR A 207 5.58 1.49 16.62
N PRO A 208 4.54 0.70 16.29
CA PRO A 208 4.73 -0.68 15.84
C PRO A 208 5.68 -0.81 14.65
N VAL A 209 5.55 0.07 13.65
CA VAL A 209 6.40 0.07 12.46
C VAL A 209 7.84 0.47 12.81
N VAL A 210 8.04 1.53 13.60
CA VAL A 210 9.38 1.94 14.06
C VAL A 210 10.06 0.80 14.82
N LYS A 211 9.35 0.16 15.75
CA LYS A 211 9.90 -1.02 16.45
C LYS A 211 10.29 -2.13 15.46
N GLY A 212 9.47 -2.41 14.46
CA GLY A 212 9.78 -3.41 13.43
C GLY A 212 11.03 -3.05 12.62
N ILE A 213 11.30 -1.77 12.38
CA ILE A 213 12.52 -1.28 11.71
C ILE A 213 13.75 -1.49 12.61
N GLU A 214 13.65 -1.16 13.91
CA GLU A 214 14.73 -1.41 14.88
C GLU A 214 15.06 -2.90 15.00
N ASP A 215 14.03 -3.75 15.15
CA ASP A 215 14.18 -5.20 15.20
C ASP A 215 14.80 -5.73 13.88
N TYR A 216 14.46 -5.13 12.74
CA TYR A 216 15.03 -5.47 11.44
C TYR A 216 16.52 -5.14 11.38
N TRP A 217 16.95 -3.97 11.84
CA TRP A 217 18.37 -3.62 11.88
C TRP A 217 19.17 -4.53 12.80
N THR A 218 18.61 -4.88 13.96
CA THR A 218 19.21 -5.89 14.85
C THR A 218 19.32 -7.25 14.13
N MET A 219 18.29 -7.68 13.41
CA MET A 219 18.30 -8.92 12.61
C MET A 219 19.36 -8.91 11.51
N GLN A 220 19.62 -7.76 10.88
CA GLN A 220 20.69 -7.59 9.88
C GLN A 220 22.10 -7.46 10.50
N GLY A 221 22.20 -7.30 11.83
CA GLY A 221 23.47 -7.08 12.54
C GLY A 221 24.04 -5.67 12.32
N TRP A 222 23.18 -4.68 12.15
CA TRP A 222 23.57 -3.28 11.93
C TRP A 222 23.57 -2.42 13.19
N GLN A 223 23.04 -2.95 14.29
CA GLN A 223 23.03 -2.34 15.62
C GLN A 223 23.95 -3.07 16.58
#